data_AF-A0A535W1W5-F1
#
_entry.id   AF-A0A535W1W5-F1
#
_cell.length_a   1.000
_cell.length_b   1.000
_cell.length_c   1.000
_cell.angle_alpha   90.00
_cell.angle_beta   90.00
_cell.angle_gamma   90.00
#
_symmetry.space_group_name_H-M   'P 1'
#
loop_
_entity.id
_entity.type
_entity.pdbx_description
1 polymer ?
#
loop_
_entity_poly.entity_id
_entity_poly.type
_entity_poly.pdbx_seq_one_letter_code
_entity_poly.pdbx_strand_id
1 'polypeptide(L)'
;AVQAEATVKVEVGDEVYHTAASGNGPVNALDAALRKALIPSFPALKGVRLLDYKVRILDGGAGTAATTRVLVESGKGSRRWATVGCSSNIIEASLEALLDSLEYARLT
;
A
#
# COMPACT_ATOMS: atom_id res chain seq x y z
N ALA A 1 13.55 14.90 -13.99
CA ALA A 1 12.31 14.09 -13.92
C ALA A 1 11.66 14.36 -12.57
N VAL A 2 10.34 14.55 -12.51
CA VAL A 2 9.63 14.68 -11.23
C VAL A 2 9.41 13.28 -10.67
N GLN A 3 9.86 13.04 -9.44
CA GLN A 3 9.64 11.78 -8.71
C GLN A 3 8.96 12.07 -7.39
N ALA A 4 8.06 11.19 -6.97
CA ALA A 4 7.49 11.24 -5.63
C ALA A 4 8.40 10.47 -4.67
N GLU A 5 8.53 10.94 -3.44
CA GLU A 5 9.19 10.23 -2.35
C GLU A 5 8.18 9.99 -1.23
N ALA A 6 8.28 8.83 -0.59
CA ALA A 6 7.54 8.49 0.61
C ALA A 6 8.51 7.98 1.67
N THR A 7 8.25 8.37 2.91
CA THR A 7 8.96 7.88 4.09
C THR A 7 7.95 7.17 4.99
N VAL A 8 8.32 6.00 5.50
CA VAL A 8 7.50 5.24 6.44
C VAL A 8 8.28 4.96 7.71
N LYS A 9 7.58 5.05 8.84
CA LYS A 9 8.06 4.60 10.14
C LYS A 9 7.12 3.50 10.61
N VAL A 10 7.63 2.28 10.70
CA VAL A 10 6.85 1.11 11.11
C VAL A 10 7.58 0.36 12.21
N GLU A 11 6.82 -0.15 13.16
CA GLU A 11 7.31 -1.03 14.21
C GLU A 11 7.00 -2.47 13.80
N VAL A 12 8.01 -3.35 13.83
CA VAL A 12 7.79 -4.78 13.64
C VAL A 12 8.61 -5.56 14.67
N GLY A 13 7.88 -6.27 15.54
CA GLY A 13 8.45 -6.78 16.79
C GLY A 13 8.90 -5.62 17.67
N ASP A 14 10.10 -5.73 18.25
CA ASP A 14 10.71 -4.70 19.09
C ASP A 14 11.56 -3.68 18.31
N GLU A 15 11.55 -3.75 16.97
CA GLU A 15 12.36 -2.91 16.10
C GLU A 15 11.54 -1.86 15.36
N VAL A 16 12.05 -0.63 15.32
CA VAL A 16 11.47 0.47 14.57
C VAL A 16 12.27 0.68 13.28
N TYR A 17 11.60 0.51 12.15
CA TYR A 17 12.15 0.75 10.83
C TYR A 17 11.72 2.14 10.34
N HIS A 18 12.69 2.93 9.89
CA HIS A 18 12.44 4.23 9.26
C HIS A 18 13.05 4.21 7.86
N THR A 19 12.23 4.02 6.83
CA THR A 19 12.69 3.81 5.45
C THR A 19 12.07 4.84 4.51
N ALA A 20 12.81 5.19 3.46
CA ALA A 20 12.33 6.05 2.39
C ALA A 20 12.53 5.40 1.02
N ALA A 21 11.65 5.71 0.07
CA ALA A 21 11.79 5.31 -1.32
C ALA A 21 11.16 6.33 -2.27
N SER A 22 11.74 6.45 -3.45
CA SER A 22 11.19 7.23 -4.55
C SER A 22 10.43 6.33 -5.53
N GLY A 23 9.47 6.90 -6.25
CA GLY A 23 8.65 6.18 -7.23
C GLY A 23 7.98 7.11 -8.23
N ASN A 24 7.26 6.50 -9.17
CA ASN A 24 6.55 7.22 -10.25
C ASN A 24 5.29 7.97 -9.76
N GLY A 25 4.98 7.85 -8.47
CA GLY A 25 3.87 8.51 -7.80
C GLY A 25 3.87 8.18 -6.30
N PRO A 26 3.10 8.91 -5.48
CA PRO A 26 3.16 8.79 -4.03
C PRO A 26 2.83 7.39 -3.53
N VAL A 27 1.82 6.73 -4.12
CA VAL A 27 1.43 5.35 -3.74
C VAL A 27 2.53 4.33 -4.11
N ASN A 28 3.19 4.51 -5.25
CA ASN A 28 4.30 3.63 -5.65
C ASN A 28 5.52 3.82 -4.74
N ALA A 29 5.85 5.07 -4.40
CA ALA A 29 6.90 5.38 -3.43
C ALA A 29 6.58 4.78 -2.05
N LEU A 30 5.32 4.87 -1.62
CA LEU A 30 4.83 4.32 -0.36
C LEU A 30 4.95 2.79 -0.30
N ASP A 31 4.46 2.07 -1.32
CA ASP A 31 4.61 0.61 -1.42
C ASP A 31 6.09 0.19 -1.39
N ALA A 32 6.96 0.91 -2.10
CA ALA A 32 8.39 0.63 -2.07
C ALA A 32 9.02 0.86 -0.70
N ALA A 33 8.65 1.94 0.01
CA ALA A 33 9.14 2.25 1.35
C ALA A 33 8.68 1.21 2.38
N LEU A 34 7.39 0.83 2.34
CA LEU A 34 6.82 -0.25 3.16
C LEU A 34 7.56 -1.57 2.93
N ARG A 35 7.78 -1.96 1.68
CA ARG A 35 8.52 -3.18 1.35
C ARG A 35 9.95 -3.15 1.90
N LYS A 36 10.65 -2.01 1.82
CA LYS A 36 11.99 -1.87 2.42
C LYS A 36 11.98 -2.11 3.93
N ALA A 37 10.92 -1.69 4.62
CA ALA A 37 10.80 -1.89 6.06
C ALA A 37 10.36 -3.32 6.43
N LEU A 38 9.44 -3.91 5.66
CA LEU A 38 8.80 -5.19 6.03
C LEU A 38 9.54 -6.44 5.50
N ILE A 39 10.21 -6.36 4.35
CA ILE A 39 10.88 -7.53 3.75
C ILE A 39 11.99 -8.15 4.63
N PRO A 40 12.80 -7.38 5.39
CA PRO A 40 13.78 -7.95 6.31
C PRO A 40 13.17 -8.95 7.30
N SER A 41 12.04 -8.60 7.91
CA SER A 41 11.33 -9.43 8.88
C SER A 41 10.38 -10.44 8.22
N PHE A 42 9.89 -10.15 7.01
CA PHE A 42 8.96 -11.01 6.26
C PHE A 42 9.46 -11.29 4.82
N PRO A 43 10.51 -12.13 4.63
CA PRO A 43 11.08 -12.39 3.30
C PRO A 43 10.10 -12.98 2.28
N ALA A 44 9.03 -13.63 2.75
CA ALA A 44 7.97 -14.19 1.91
C ALA A 44 7.26 -13.13 1.04
N LEU A 45 7.32 -11.84 1.42
CA LEU A 45 6.70 -10.73 0.68
C LEU A 45 7.44 -10.37 -0.61
N LYS A 46 8.70 -10.80 -0.81
CA LYS A 46 9.50 -10.48 -2.02
C LYS A 46 8.83 -10.89 -3.34
N GLY A 47 8.01 -11.95 -3.31
CA GLY A 47 7.30 -12.45 -4.48
C GLY A 47 5.96 -11.77 -4.78
N VAL A 48 5.49 -10.89 -3.90
CA VAL A 48 4.20 -10.21 -4.04
C VAL A 48 4.34 -9.01 -4.96
N ARG A 49 3.44 -8.87 -5.93
CA ARG A 49 3.37 -7.74 -6.85
C ARG A 49 1.98 -7.12 -6.83
N LEU A 50 1.93 -5.79 -6.88
CA LEU A 50 0.70 -5.06 -7.15
C LEU A 50 0.37 -5.21 -8.64
N LEU A 51 -0.83 -5.71 -8.93
CA LEU A 51 -1.28 -6.05 -10.28
C LEU A 51 -2.26 -5.02 -10.85
N ASP A 52 -3.09 -4.42 -9.99
CA ASP A 52 -4.07 -3.42 -10.38
C ASP A 52 -4.34 -2.45 -9.21
N TYR A 53 -4.73 -1.23 -9.54
CA TYR A 53 -5.01 -0.16 -8.58
C TYR A 53 -6.18 0.68 -9.09
N LYS A 54 -7.28 0.70 -8.34
CA LYS A 54 -8.52 1.39 -8.73
C LYS A 54 -9.02 2.29 -7.60
N VAL A 55 -9.36 3.52 -7.97
CA VAL A 55 -9.93 4.51 -7.04
C VAL A 55 -11.37 4.78 -7.43
N ARG A 56 -12.28 4.80 -6.45
CA ARG A 56 -13.66 5.24 -6.63
C ARG A 56 -14.07 6.18 -5.51
N ILE A 57 -14.75 7.27 -5.85
CA ILE A 57 -15.37 8.16 -4.88
C ILE A 57 -16.73 7.58 -4.51
N LEU A 58 -16.98 7.36 -3.22
CA LEU A 58 -18.22 6.75 -2.73
C LEU A 58 -19.35 7.77 -2.58
N ASP A 59 -19.05 8.96 -2.05
CA ASP A 59 -20.00 10.06 -1.89
C ASP A 59 -19.53 11.30 -2.65
N GLY A 60 -19.85 11.36 -3.95
CA GLY A 60 -19.44 12.48 -4.81
C GLY A 60 -20.06 13.83 -4.41
N GLY A 61 -21.09 13.86 -3.55
CA GLY A 61 -21.75 15.09 -3.14
C GLY A 61 -20.94 15.93 -2.14
N ALA A 62 -20.02 15.31 -1.41
CA ALA A 62 -19.22 15.94 -0.37
C ALA A 62 -17.94 16.65 -0.88
N GLY A 63 -17.68 16.66 -2.20
CA GLY A 63 -16.51 17.34 -2.78
C GLY A 63 -15.19 16.75 -2.26
N THR A 64 -14.30 17.59 -1.71
CA THR A 64 -13.02 17.14 -1.15
C THR A 64 -13.15 16.34 0.16
N ALA A 65 -14.32 16.38 0.81
CA ALA A 65 -14.62 15.56 1.98
C ALA A 65 -15.16 14.17 1.62
N ALA A 66 -15.32 13.88 0.32
CA ALA A 66 -15.84 12.62 -0.15
C ALA A 66 -14.97 11.44 0.27
N THR A 67 -15.60 10.38 0.76
CA THR A 67 -14.91 9.13 1.04
C THR A 67 -14.39 8.51 -0.25
N THR A 68 -13.10 8.26 -0.28
CA THR A 68 -12.41 7.58 -1.37
C THR A 68 -12.23 6.11 -1.01
N ARG A 69 -12.65 5.22 -1.93
CA ARG A 69 -12.39 3.78 -1.87
C ARG A 69 -11.26 3.41 -2.82
N VAL A 70 -10.22 2.81 -2.29
CA VAL A 70 -9.08 2.30 -3.06
C VAL A 70 -9.13 0.78 -3.05
N LEU A 71 -9.12 0.16 -4.22
CA LEU A 71 -8.98 -1.28 -4.41
C LEU A 71 -7.59 -1.57 -4.97
N VAL A 72 -6.87 -2.45 -4.27
CA VAL A 72 -5.56 -2.96 -4.69
C VAL A 72 -5.72 -4.42 -5.06
N GLU A 73 -5.35 -4.80 -6.28
CA GLU A 73 -5.17 -6.21 -6.64
C GLU A 73 -3.69 -6.55 -6.52
N SER A 74 -3.38 -7.67 -5.88
CA SER A 74 -2.02 -8.17 -5.72
C SER A 74 -1.94 -9.64 -6.08
N GLY A 75 -0.73 -10.11 -6.38
CA GLY A 75 -0.51 -11.50 -6.73
C GLY A 75 0.89 -12.00 -6.43
N LYS A 76 1.00 -13.33 -6.30
CA LYS A 76 2.24 -14.06 -6.09
C LYS A 76 2.13 -15.43 -6.76
N GLY A 77 2.91 -15.65 -7.82
CA GLY A 77 2.76 -16.82 -8.67
C GLY A 77 1.40 -16.85 -9.38
N SER A 78 0.66 -17.95 -9.24
CA SER A 78 -0.70 -18.09 -9.77
C SER A 78 -1.79 -17.52 -8.87
N ARG A 79 -1.48 -17.16 -7.62
CA ARG A 79 -2.45 -16.61 -6.67
C ARG A 79 -2.65 -15.12 -6.90
N ARG A 80 -3.90 -14.70 -6.80
CA ARG A 80 -4.35 -13.30 -6.86
C ARG A 80 -5.34 -13.04 -5.73
N TRP A 81 -5.30 -11.84 -5.18
CA TRP A 81 -6.25 -11.36 -4.18
C TRP A 81 -6.44 -9.87 -4.34
N ALA A 82 -7.53 -9.36 -3.78
CA ALA A 82 -7.83 -7.94 -3.75
C ALA A 82 -8.16 -7.50 -2.33
N THR A 83 -7.74 -6.28 -1.99
CA THR A 83 -8.01 -5.62 -0.72
C THR A 83 -8.54 -4.21 -0.97
N VAL A 84 -9.20 -3.65 0.03
CA VAL A 84 -9.90 -2.37 -0.10
C VAL A 84 -9.63 -1.52 1.13
N GLY A 85 -9.22 -0.28 0.91
CA GLY A 85 -9.13 0.77 1.94
C GLY A 85 -10.10 1.91 1.63
N CYS A 86 -10.59 2.58 2.68
CA CYS A 86 -11.64 3.58 2.58
C CYS A 86 -11.37 4.75 3.52
N SER A 87 -11.01 5.91 2.97
CA SER A 87 -10.78 7.13 3.75
C SER A 87 -11.12 8.37 2.93
N SER A 88 -11.40 9.49 3.58
CA SER A 88 -11.44 10.80 2.91
C SER A 88 -10.06 11.23 2.40
N ASN A 89 -8.97 10.62 2.88
CA ASN A 89 -7.62 10.81 2.38
C ASN A 89 -7.22 9.64 1.46
N ILE A 90 -6.96 9.93 0.19
CA ILE A 90 -6.55 8.93 -0.80
C ILE A 90 -5.25 8.19 -0.41
N ILE A 91 -4.32 8.86 0.26
CA ILE A 91 -3.05 8.24 0.68
C ILE A 91 -3.28 7.26 1.81
N GLU A 92 -4.15 7.59 2.76
CA GLU A 92 -4.55 6.70 3.86
C GLU A 92 -5.32 5.48 3.34
N ALA A 93 -6.33 5.70 2.49
CA ALA A 93 -7.07 4.60 1.86
C ALA A 93 -6.14 3.67 1.04
N SER A 94 -5.11 4.23 0.41
CA SER A 94 -4.09 3.45 -0.30
C SER A 94 -3.21 2.65 0.66
N LEU A 95 -2.79 3.26 1.77
CA LEU A 95 -1.96 2.62 2.78
C LEU A 95 -2.69 1.43 3.41
N GLU A 96 -3.95 1.60 3.80
CA GLU A 96 -4.81 0.54 4.33
C GLU A 96 -4.90 -0.64 3.36
N ALA A 97 -5.28 -0.38 2.11
CA ALA A 97 -5.40 -1.43 1.09
C ALA A 97 -4.06 -2.16 0.86
N LEU A 98 -2.93 -1.44 0.84
CA LEU A 98 -1.60 -2.01 0.68
C LEU A 98 -1.19 -2.88 1.88
N LEU A 99 -1.41 -2.41 3.11
CA LEU A 99 -1.09 -3.15 4.32
C LEU A 99 -1.90 -4.43 4.41
N ASP A 100 -3.22 -4.36 4.19
CA ASP A 100 -4.10 -5.53 4.16
C ASP A 100 -3.62 -6.55 3.11
N SER A 101 -3.19 -6.07 1.94
CA SER A 101 -2.71 -6.93 0.87
C SER A 101 -1.43 -7.67 1.26
N LEU A 102 -0.48 -6.96 1.89
CA LEU A 102 0.77 -7.54 2.36
C LEU A 102 0.55 -8.48 3.55
N GLU A 103 -0.38 -8.17 4.44
CA GLU A 103 -0.77 -9.02 5.56
C GLU A 103 -1.41 -10.32 5.07
N TYR A 104 -2.36 -10.23 4.13
CA TYR A 104 -2.96 -11.41 3.50
C TYR A 104 -1.88 -12.31 2.88
N ALA A 105 -0.94 -11.73 2.15
CA ALA A 105 0.16 -12.47 1.54
C ALA A 105 1.12 -13.12 2.55
N ARG A 106 1.20 -12.59 3.77
CA ARG A 106 1.99 -13.17 4.86
C ARG A 106 1.28 -14.38 5.48
N LEU A 107 -0.05 -14.37 5.51
CA LEU A 107 -0.88 -15.42 6.12
C LEU A 107 -1.11 -16.62 5.19
N THR A 108 -0.88 -16.50 3.88
CA THR A 108 -1.17 -17.53 2.86
C THR A 108 0.04 -18.06 2.10
#